data_AF-A0A923CZK4-F1
#
_entry.id   AF-A0A923CZK4-F1
#
_cell.length_a   1.000
_cell.length_b   1.000
_cell.length_c   1.000
_cell.angle_alpha   90.00
_cell.angle_beta   90.00
_cell.angle_gamma   90.00
#
_symmetry.space_group_name_H-M   'P 1'
#
loop_
_entity.id
_entity.type
_entity.pdbx_description
1 polymer ?
#
loop_
_entity_poly.entity_id
_entity_poly.type
_entity_poly.pdbx_seq_one_letter_code
_entity_poly.pdbx_strand_id
1 'polypeptide(L)'
;MFRFRLEKVLRHRERVVDREARKLQGILSAALLLERENARIDAECEAASRREGGCGFDLVRMQRLNDYTGERRRLIGRNAERIRRLRAEAEQQRQILLAAQRDKKVLEQLRERQLAAWQEQDRREDRKRMDEVATLRYGTEP
;
A
#
# COMPACT_ATOMS: atom_id res chain seq x y z
N MET A 1 -12.70 32.26 -8.30
CA MET A 1 -12.57 30.80 -8.06
C MET A 1 -11.11 30.38 -8.25
N PHE A 2 -10.49 29.78 -7.23
CA PHE A 2 -9.09 29.33 -7.26
C PHE A 2 -8.87 28.18 -8.25
N ARG A 3 -7.76 28.21 -9.01
CA ARG A 3 -7.31 27.12 -9.88
C ARG A 3 -5.86 26.79 -9.60
N PHE A 4 -5.60 25.56 -9.16
CA PHE A 4 -4.24 25.09 -8.93
C PHE A 4 -3.57 24.69 -10.25
N ARG A 5 -2.46 25.33 -10.59
CA ARG A 5 -1.76 25.12 -11.88
C ARG A 5 -1.26 23.68 -12.06
N LEU A 6 -0.92 22.99 -10.97
CA LEU A 6 -0.37 21.64 -10.98
C LEU A 6 -1.41 20.55 -10.65
N GLU A 7 -2.70 20.84 -10.79
CA GLU A 7 -3.78 19.88 -10.48
C GLU A 7 -3.65 18.57 -11.28
N LYS A 8 -3.27 18.65 -12.57
CA LYS A 8 -3.02 17.46 -13.39
C LYS A 8 -1.85 16.61 -12.86
N VAL A 9 -0.80 17.26 -12.37
CA VAL A 9 0.37 16.58 -11.80
C VAL A 9 0.01 15.92 -10.47
N LEU A 10 -0.76 16.61 -9.61
CA LEU A 10 -1.26 16.06 -8.36
C LEU A 10 -2.08 14.78 -8.59
N ARG A 11 -3.03 14.82 -9.54
CA ARG A 11 -3.82 13.64 -9.92
C ARG A 11 -2.97 12.50 -10.47
N HIS A 12 -1.93 12.82 -11.25
CA HIS A 12 -1.00 11.81 -11.73
C HIS A 12 -0.26 11.15 -10.55
N ARG A 13 0.24 11.94 -9.59
CA ARG A 13 0.94 11.42 -8.41
C ARG A 13 0.03 10.57 -7.52
N GLU A 14 -1.23 10.93 -7.39
CA GLU A 14 -2.22 10.09 -6.71
C GLU A 14 -2.38 8.72 -7.37
N ARG A 15 -2.50 8.67 -8.70
CA ARG A 15 -2.55 7.40 -9.44
C ARG A 15 -1.27 6.57 -9.27
N VAL A 16 -0.11 7.22 -9.17
CA VAL A 16 1.16 6.53 -8.89
C VAL A 16 1.11 5.90 -7.50
N VAL A 17 0.70 6.64 -6.47
CA VAL A 17 0.54 6.10 -5.11
C VAL A 17 -0.40 4.89 -5.10
N ASP A 18 -1.57 4.99 -5.74
CA ASP A 18 -2.53 3.90 -5.82
C ASP A 18 -1.96 2.67 -6.53
N ARG A 19 -1.22 2.88 -7.63
CA ARG A 19 -0.56 1.80 -8.38
C ARG A 19 0.47 1.09 -7.51
N GLU A 20 1.33 1.84 -6.82
CA GLU A 20 2.39 1.26 -5.98
C GLU A 20 1.81 0.56 -4.75
N ALA A 21 0.70 1.06 -4.19
CA ALA A 21 -0.03 0.40 -3.10
C ALA A 21 -0.65 -0.94 -3.55
N ARG A 22 -1.25 -0.99 -4.75
CA ARG A 22 -1.80 -2.24 -5.32
C ARG A 22 -0.71 -3.28 -5.58
N LYS A 23 0.46 -2.87 -6.07
CA LYS A 23 1.61 -3.77 -6.24
C LYS A 23 2.04 -4.37 -4.91
N LEU A 24 2.21 -3.53 -3.87
CA LEU A 24 2.58 -3.98 -2.53
C LEU A 24 1.55 -5.00 -2.00
N GLN A 25 0.26 -4.69 -2.14
CA GLN A 25 -0.81 -5.59 -1.74
C GLN A 25 -0.75 -6.94 -2.48
N GLY A 26 -0.45 -6.93 -3.79
CA GLY A 26 -0.28 -8.14 -4.60
C GLY A 26 0.90 -9.00 -4.13
N ILE A 27 2.03 -8.40 -3.76
CA ILE A 27 3.19 -9.13 -3.24
C ILE A 27 2.87 -9.76 -1.88
N LEU A 28 2.25 -8.99 -0.98
CA LEU A 28 1.86 -9.48 0.34
C LEU A 28 0.82 -10.59 0.28
N SER A 29 -0.15 -10.49 -0.62
CA SER A 29 -1.17 -11.54 -0.80
C SER A 29 -0.55 -12.82 -1.37
N ALA A 30 0.38 -12.72 -2.31
CA ALA A 30 1.12 -13.87 -2.82
C ALA A 30 1.93 -14.59 -1.73
N ALA A 31 2.60 -13.83 -0.85
CA ALA A 31 3.33 -14.40 0.29
C ALA A 31 2.37 -15.12 1.25
N LEU A 32 1.24 -14.50 1.59
CA LEU A 32 0.22 -15.09 2.47
C LEU A 32 -0.38 -16.38 1.90
N LEU A 33 -0.59 -16.46 0.58
CA LEU A 33 -1.10 -17.67 -0.07
C LEU A 33 -0.11 -18.84 0.09
N LEU A 34 1.19 -18.59 -0.10
CA LEU A 34 2.22 -19.60 0.10
C LEU A 34 2.35 -20.04 1.56
N GLU A 35 2.18 -19.11 2.50
CA GLU A 35 2.17 -19.43 3.93
C GLU A 35 1.00 -20.34 4.30
N ARG A 36 -0.19 -20.04 3.77
CA ARG A 36 -1.38 -20.90 3.94
C ARG A 36 -1.21 -22.26 3.31
N GLU A 37 -0.60 -22.33 2.13
CA GLU A 37 -0.28 -23.58 1.45
C GLU A 37 0.69 -24.43 2.29
N ASN A 38 1.76 -23.83 2.82
CA ASN A 38 2.70 -24.51 3.70
C ASN A 38 2.01 -25.06 4.95
N ALA A 39 1.20 -24.24 5.63
CA ALA A 39 0.46 -24.68 6.82
C ALA A 39 -0.48 -25.85 6.52
N ARG A 40 -1.11 -25.85 5.34
CA ARG A 40 -1.93 -26.97 4.87
C ARG A 40 -1.09 -28.23 4.66
N ILE A 41 0.04 -28.12 3.95
CA ILE A 41 0.94 -29.26 3.69
C ILE A 41 1.47 -29.85 5.00
N ASP A 42 1.85 -29.00 5.96
CA ASP A 42 2.32 -29.43 7.27
C ASP A 42 1.23 -30.21 8.01
N ALA A 43 0.00 -29.69 8.05
CA ALA A 43 -1.13 -30.38 8.66
C ALA A 43 -1.43 -31.74 7.99
N GLU A 44 -1.33 -31.82 6.66
CA GLU A 44 -1.48 -33.08 5.91
C GLU A 44 -0.37 -34.09 6.28
N CYS A 45 0.88 -33.64 6.44
CA CYS A 45 2.00 -34.49 6.84
C CYS A 45 1.84 -35.02 8.28
N GLU A 46 1.39 -34.16 9.20
CA GLU A 46 1.11 -34.57 10.59
C GLU A 46 -0.05 -35.57 10.66
N ALA A 47 -1.12 -35.34 9.88
CA ALA A 47 -2.25 -36.25 9.83
C ALA A 47 -1.85 -37.63 9.28
N ALA A 48 -1.03 -37.66 8.23
CA ALA A 48 -0.49 -38.90 7.67
C ALA A 48 0.38 -39.65 8.70
N SER A 49 1.26 -38.93 9.40
CA SER A 49 2.13 -39.51 10.43
C SER A 49 1.33 -40.08 11.61
N ARG A 50 0.28 -39.39 12.05
CA ARG A 50 -0.61 -39.86 13.13
C ARG A 50 -1.39 -41.13 12.76
N ARG A 51 -1.82 -41.26 11.50
CA ARG A 51 -2.52 -42.46 11.01
C ARG A 51 -1.63 -43.70 11.01
N GLU A 52 -0.40 -43.55 10.55
CA GLU A 52 0.55 -44.66 10.47
C GLU A 52 1.10 -45.07 11.84
N GLY A 53 1.25 -44.12 12.78
CA GLY A 53 1.72 -44.41 14.15
C GLY A 53 0.80 -45.33 14.98
N GLY A 54 -0.45 -45.54 14.56
CA GLY A 54 -1.39 -46.48 15.19
C GLY A 54 -1.45 -47.86 14.52
N CYS A 55 -0.75 -48.06 13.41
CA CYS A 55 -0.72 -49.31 12.66
C CYS A 55 0.58 -50.07 13.00
N GLY A 56 0.53 -51.40 13.06
CA GLY A 56 1.71 -52.22 13.39
C GLY A 56 2.92 -51.99 12.47
N PHE A 57 4.08 -52.52 12.87
CA PHE A 57 5.36 -52.26 12.19
C PHE A 57 5.39 -52.86 10.77
N ASP A 58 5.17 -52.02 9.75
CA ASP A 58 5.31 -52.34 8.32
C ASP A 58 6.37 -51.42 7.70
N LEU A 59 7.55 -51.99 7.42
CA LEU A 59 8.71 -51.26 6.91
C LEU A 59 8.43 -50.56 5.57
N VAL A 60 7.64 -51.19 4.68
CA VAL A 60 7.35 -50.64 3.35
C VAL A 60 6.43 -49.44 3.46
N ARG A 61 5.45 -49.48 4.37
CA ARG A 61 4.58 -48.31 4.65
C ARG A 61 5.38 -47.16 5.25
N MET A 62 6.27 -47.45 6.21
CA MET A 62 7.13 -46.42 6.80
C MET A 62 8.03 -45.74 5.76
N GLN A 63 8.63 -46.49 4.84
CA GLN A 63 9.42 -45.93 3.74
C GLN A 63 8.58 -44.99 2.86
N ARG A 64 7.39 -45.43 2.43
CA ARG A 64 6.49 -44.60 1.61
C ARG A 64 6.06 -43.32 2.31
N LEU A 65 5.75 -43.37 3.60
CA LEU A 65 5.42 -42.19 4.39
C LEU A 65 6.62 -41.24 4.50
N ASN A 66 7.82 -41.78 4.70
CA ASN A 66 9.03 -40.98 4.78
C ASN A 66 9.33 -40.27 3.45
N ASP A 67 9.20 -40.98 2.33
CA ASP A 67 9.37 -40.39 0.99
C ASP A 67 8.34 -39.29 0.74
N TYR A 68 7.06 -39.56 1.02
CA TYR A 68 5.98 -38.58 0.89
C TYR A 68 6.23 -37.32 1.73
N THR A 69 6.49 -37.49 3.03
CA THR A 69 6.74 -36.35 3.93
C THR A 69 8.04 -35.63 3.60
N GLY A 70 9.06 -36.34 3.11
CA GLY A 70 10.31 -35.78 2.62
C GLY A 70 10.12 -34.88 1.41
N GLU A 71 9.35 -35.31 0.41
CA GLU A 71 9.00 -34.47 -0.74
C GLU A 71 8.20 -33.22 -0.35
N ARG A 72 7.21 -33.39 0.54
CA ARG A 72 6.41 -32.27 1.06
C ARG A 72 7.25 -31.26 1.84
N ARG A 73 8.19 -31.72 2.67
CA ARG A 73 9.14 -30.84 3.38
C ARG A 73 10.05 -30.08 2.42
N ARG A 74 10.52 -30.72 1.34
CA ARG A 74 11.30 -30.03 0.29
C ARG A 74 10.46 -28.94 -0.40
N LEU A 75 9.18 -29.22 -0.67
CA LEU A 75 8.26 -28.23 -1.22
C LEU A 75 8.06 -27.04 -0.27
N ILE A 76 7.81 -27.30 1.02
CA ILE A 76 7.73 -26.26 2.05
C ILE A 76 9.00 -25.42 2.10
N GLY A 77 10.17 -26.05 2.02
CA GLY A 77 11.47 -25.35 1.95
C GLY A 77 11.55 -24.38 0.76
N ARG A 78 11.16 -24.83 -0.44
CA ARG A 78 11.12 -23.97 -1.64
C ARG A 78 10.12 -22.82 -1.49
N ASN A 79 8.95 -23.10 -0.93
CA ASN A 79 7.94 -22.07 -0.66
C ASN A 79 8.46 -21.06 0.37
N ALA A 80 9.17 -21.50 1.42
CA ALA A 80 9.77 -20.62 2.42
C ALA A 80 10.82 -19.69 1.80
N GLU A 81 11.67 -20.19 0.89
CA GLU A 81 12.60 -19.34 0.13
C GLU A 81 11.85 -18.32 -0.73
N ARG A 82 10.76 -18.72 -1.39
CA ARG A 82 9.93 -17.82 -2.19
C ARG A 82 9.25 -16.76 -1.34
N ILE A 83 8.72 -17.12 -0.17
CA ILE A 83 8.16 -16.18 0.81
C ILE A 83 9.23 -15.18 1.26
N ARG A 84 10.45 -15.62 1.55
CA ARG A 84 11.56 -14.71 1.91
C ARG A 84 11.84 -13.70 0.79
N ARG A 85 11.89 -14.14 -0.47
CA ARG A 85 12.07 -13.26 -1.63
C ARG A 85 10.93 -12.25 -1.76
N LEU A 86 9.68 -12.71 -1.65
CA LEU A 86 8.49 -11.84 -1.71
C LEU A 86 8.48 -10.82 -0.56
N ARG A 87 8.92 -11.19 0.65
CA ARG A 87 9.03 -10.24 1.77
C ARG A 87 10.10 -9.18 1.54
N ALA A 88 11.24 -9.57 0.96
CA ALA A 88 12.27 -8.60 0.57
C ALA A 88 11.77 -7.65 -0.52
N GLU A 89 11.06 -8.18 -1.53
CA GLU A 89 10.42 -7.40 -2.59
C GLU A 89 9.34 -6.45 -2.03
N ALA A 90 8.55 -6.92 -1.06
CA ALA A 90 7.54 -6.10 -0.38
C ALA A 90 8.17 -4.92 0.36
N GLU A 91 9.32 -5.11 1.01
CA GLU A 91 10.00 -4.01 1.69
C GLU A 91 10.56 -2.99 0.69
N GLN A 92 11.15 -3.44 -0.44
CA GLN A 92 11.55 -2.54 -1.52
C GLN A 92 10.37 -1.74 -2.07
N GLN A 93 9.26 -2.42 -2.34
CA GLN A 93 8.04 -1.81 -2.85
C GLN A 93 7.41 -0.83 -1.84
N ARG A 94 7.53 -1.11 -0.54
CA ARG A 94 7.12 -0.21 0.54
C ARG A 94 7.92 1.09 0.53
N GLN A 95 9.24 1.03 0.33
CA GLN A 95 10.07 2.23 0.22
C GLN A 95 9.67 3.08 -0.99
N ILE A 96 9.37 2.44 -2.13
CA ILE A 96 8.85 3.13 -3.33
C ILE A 96 7.52 3.82 -3.04
N LEU A 97 6.59 3.14 -2.37
CA LEU A 97 5.30 3.71 -1.99
C LEU A 97 5.47 4.92 -1.06
N LEU A 98 6.35 4.84 -0.06
CA LEU A 98 6.64 5.95 0.85
C LEU A 98 7.22 7.15 0.11
N ALA A 99 8.12 6.93 -0.85
CA ALA A 99 8.65 8.00 -1.69
C ALA A 99 7.54 8.67 -2.52
N ALA A 100 6.66 7.87 -3.15
CA ALA A 100 5.53 8.39 -3.92
C ALA A 100 4.54 9.20 -3.06
N GLN A 101 4.30 8.76 -1.82
CA GLN A 101 3.45 9.49 -0.87
C GLN A 101 4.08 10.82 -0.43
N ARG A 102 5.40 10.86 -0.22
CA ARG A 102 6.13 12.10 0.08
C ARG A 102 6.01 13.10 -1.07
N ASP A 103 6.22 12.65 -2.31
CA ASP A 103 6.08 13.48 -3.51
C ASP A 103 4.66 14.06 -3.64
N LYS A 104 3.62 13.25 -3.39
CA LYS A 104 2.23 13.71 -3.38
C LYS A 104 2.02 14.79 -2.31
N LYS A 105 2.50 14.54 -1.08
CA LYS A 105 2.33 15.44 0.06
C LYS A 105 2.95 16.82 -0.17
N VAL A 106 4.11 16.87 -0.84
CA VAL A 106 4.75 18.15 -1.20
C VAL A 106 3.85 18.99 -2.12
N LEU A 107 3.20 18.36 -3.10
CA LEU A 107 2.29 19.05 -4.01
C LEU A 107 1.00 19.51 -3.32
N GLU A 108 0.48 18.72 -2.38
CA GLU A 108 -0.68 19.10 -1.56
C GLU A 108 -0.37 20.33 -0.72
N GLN A 109 0.78 20.35 -0.02
CA GLN A 109 1.21 21.51 0.76
C GLN A 109 1.41 22.75 -0.12
N LEU A 110 1.95 22.59 -1.34
CA LEU A 110 2.07 23.70 -2.28
C LEU A 110 0.70 24.24 -2.71
N ARG A 111 -0.26 23.35 -2.96
CA ARG A 111 -1.65 23.72 -3.29
C ARG A 111 -2.30 24.50 -2.14
N GLU A 112 -2.16 24.01 -0.91
CA GLU A 112 -2.71 24.65 0.29
C GLU A 112 -2.14 26.06 0.47
N ARG A 113 -0.82 26.22 0.32
CA ARG A 113 -0.15 27.54 0.41
C ARG A 113 -0.67 28.51 -0.66
N GLN A 114 -0.81 28.04 -1.91
CA GLN A 114 -1.34 28.88 -2.99
C GLN A 114 -2.80 29.25 -2.78
N LEU A 115 -3.61 28.32 -2.24
CA LEU A 115 -5.00 28.58 -1.91
C LEU A 115 -5.12 29.64 -0.81
N ALA A 116 -4.32 29.52 0.26
CA ALA A 116 -4.30 30.49 1.35
C ALA A 116 -3.89 31.89 0.85
N ALA A 117 -2.86 31.98 0.01
CA ALA A 117 -2.44 33.24 -0.59
C ALA A 117 -3.52 33.87 -1.48
N TRP A 118 -4.23 33.05 -2.28
CA TRP A 118 -5.34 33.52 -3.10
C TRP A 118 -6.50 34.05 -2.25
N GLN A 119 -6.87 33.35 -1.18
CA GLN A 119 -7.93 33.79 -0.26
C GLN A 119 -7.58 35.10 0.45
N GLU A 120 -6.32 35.27 0.85
CA GLU A 120 -5.86 36.51 1.48
C GLU A 120 -5.91 37.69 0.50
N GLN A 121 -5.52 37.47 -0.76
CA GLN A 121 -5.62 38.50 -1.79
C GLN A 121 -7.08 38.89 -2.07
N ASP A 122 -7.96 37.90 -2.22
CA ASP A 122 -9.40 38.10 -2.47
C ASP A 122 -10.04 38.95 -1.35
N ARG A 123 -9.74 38.61 -0.08
CA ARG A 123 -10.20 39.40 1.08
C ARG A 123 -9.68 40.83 1.10
N ARG A 124 -8.43 41.05 0.69
CA ARG A 124 -7.84 42.40 0.62
C ARG A 124 -8.49 43.23 -0.48
N GLU A 125 -8.73 42.65 -1.64
CA GLU A 125 -9.41 43.32 -2.75
C GLU A 125 -10.86 43.66 -2.37
N ASP A 126 -11.57 42.76 -1.71
CA ASP A 126 -12.94 43.00 -1.26
C ASP A 126 -13.02 44.11 -0.22
N ARG A 127 -12.12 44.12 0.79
CA ARG A 127 -12.04 45.22 1.77
C ARG A 127 -11.79 46.56 1.08
N LYS A 128 -10.83 46.60 0.15
CA LYS A 128 -10.53 47.82 -0.60
C LYS A 128 -11.75 48.33 -1.38
N ARG A 129 -12.49 47.44 -2.04
CA ARG A 129 -13.74 47.81 -2.74
C ARG A 129 -14.81 48.33 -1.79
N MET A 130 -14.95 47.75 -0.60
CA MET A 130 -15.91 48.24 0.40
C MET A 130 -15.54 49.63 0.91
N ASP A 131 -14.26 49.88 1.16
CA ASP A 131 -13.75 51.19 1.57
C ASP A 131 -13.99 52.24 0.48
N GLU A 132 -13.69 51.91 -0.79
CA GLU A 132 -13.94 52.78 -1.95
C GLU A 132 -15.44 53.14 -2.08
N VAL A 133 -16.34 52.16 -1.95
CA VAL A 133 -17.79 52.38 -1.97
C VAL A 133 -18.26 53.24 -0.79
N ALA A 134 -17.70 53.04 0.40
CA ALA A 134 -18.00 53.86 1.57
C ALA A 134 -17.58 55.32 1.34
N THR A 135 -16.35 55.57 0.86
CA THR A 135 -15.88 56.93 0.54
C THR A 135 -16.71 57.61 -0.55
N LEU A 136 -17.17 56.88 -1.57
CA LEU A 136 -18.05 57.43 -2.60
C LEU A 136 -19.43 57.81 -2.04
N ARG A 137 -20.01 57.00 -1.15
CA ARG A 137 -21.31 57.31 -0.53
C ARG A 137 -21.23 58.49 0.45
N TYR A 138 -20.20 58.56 1.29
CA TYR A 138 -20.02 59.67 2.24
C TYR A 138 -19.50 60.97 1.58
N GLY A 139 -18.91 60.91 0.39
CA GLY A 139 -18.49 62.08 -0.38
C GLY A 139 -19.62 62.76 -1.18
N THR A 140 -20.84 62.19 -1.19
CA THR A 140 -21.97 62.69 -1.99
C THR A 140 -23.11 63.27 -1.14
N GLU A 141 -22.87 63.54 0.15
CA GLU A 141 -23.80 64.30 1.00
C GLU A 141 -23.23 65.71 1.28
N PRO A 142 -23.77 66.77 0.64
CA PRO A 142 -23.61 68.16 1.08
C PRO A 142 -24.47 68.51 2.29
#